data_AF-A0A1V4EJL0-F1
#
_entry.id   AF-A0A1V4EJL0-F1
#
_cell.length_a   1.000
_cell.length_b   1.000
_cell.length_c   1.000
_cell.angle_alpha   90.00
_cell.angle_beta   90.00
_cell.angle_gamma   90.00
#
_symmetry.space_group_name_H-M   'P 1'
#
loop_
_entity.id
_entity.type
_entity.pdbx_description
1 polymer ?
#
loop_
_entity_poly.entity_id
_entity_poly.type
_entity_poly.pdbx_seq_one_letter_code
_entity_poly.pdbx_strand_id
1 'polypeptide(L)'
;MRATSGAQGGRVLAPGQPAKPIQPVDIRDLTAFTLSCLEQGTTGTFNVTAPKSRATFGEMLDACKTVTSSAAELTWVDDAFLVEHDVRQWTEIPLWRTPLGTWQVDSAAALAAGLVCRSIAATVRDTHLWLTETGGPLAYGRQAHHGLSSERVRQLLDAWDQRRQSLR
;
A
#
# COMPACT_ATOMS: atom_id res chain seq x y z
N MET A 1 -10.38 1.61 4.67
CA MET A 1 -9.99 0.28 4.18
C MET A 1 -10.93 -0.72 4.83
N ARG A 2 -11.91 -1.30 4.11
CA ARG A 2 -12.54 -2.52 4.63
C ARG A 2 -11.43 -3.56 4.60
N ALA A 3 -10.99 -4.03 5.77
CA ALA A 3 -10.11 -5.17 5.86
C ALA A 3 -10.82 -6.30 5.11
N THR A 4 -10.38 -6.58 3.89
CA THR A 4 -10.82 -7.74 3.12
C THR A 4 -10.38 -8.96 3.91
N SER A 5 -11.33 -9.55 4.66
CA SER A 5 -11.21 -10.81 5.40
C SER A 5 -9.91 -11.00 6.18
N GLY A 6 -9.75 -10.27 7.30
CA GLY A 6 -8.65 -10.45 8.25
C GLY A 6 -9.06 -10.92 9.64
N ALA A 7 -10.37 -11.13 9.90
CA ALA A 7 -10.81 -11.67 11.17
C ALA A 7 -10.78 -13.21 11.09
N GLN A 8 -9.69 -13.79 11.62
CA GLN A 8 -9.41 -15.23 11.79
C GLN A 8 -8.80 -15.96 10.58
N GLY A 9 -7.46 -15.90 10.46
CA GLY A 9 -6.64 -16.97 9.86
C GLY A 9 -6.79 -17.30 8.37
N GLY A 10 -7.39 -16.42 7.56
CA GLY A 10 -7.60 -16.64 6.13
C GLY A 10 -6.43 -16.25 5.22
N ARG A 11 -6.53 -16.62 3.94
CA ARG A 11 -5.64 -16.13 2.88
C ARG A 11 -5.96 -14.68 2.53
N VAL A 12 -4.91 -13.88 2.34
CA VAL A 12 -4.98 -12.50 1.88
C VAL A 12 -4.34 -12.40 0.51
N LEU A 13 -5.07 -11.87 -0.46
CA LEU A 13 -4.55 -11.60 -1.80
C LEU A 13 -3.55 -10.45 -1.74
N ALA A 14 -2.30 -10.72 -2.15
CA ALA A 14 -1.23 -9.74 -2.29
C ALA A 14 -0.88 -9.59 -3.77
N PRO A 15 -0.74 -8.36 -4.31
CA PRO A 15 -0.55 -8.17 -5.73
C PRO A 15 0.92 -8.21 -6.16
N GLY A 16 1.19 -8.78 -7.33
CA GLY A 16 2.50 -8.77 -7.96
C GLY A 16 3.53 -9.55 -7.14
N GLN A 17 4.67 -8.91 -6.87
CA GLN A 17 5.81 -9.54 -6.22
C GLN A 17 6.11 -8.90 -4.85
N PRO A 18 6.56 -9.67 -3.84
CA PRO A 18 6.92 -9.14 -2.53
C PRO A 18 7.94 -8.02 -2.59
N ALA A 19 8.95 -8.18 -3.44
CA ALA A 19 10.06 -7.24 -3.60
C ALA A 19 9.72 -5.98 -4.40
N LYS A 20 8.47 -5.81 -4.87
CA LYS A 20 8.05 -4.65 -5.67
C LYS A 20 8.27 -3.36 -4.86
N PRO A 21 9.15 -2.44 -5.31
CA PRO A 21 9.39 -1.20 -4.59
C PRO A 21 8.14 -0.32 -4.57
N ILE A 22 7.94 0.38 -3.47
CA ILE A 22 6.88 1.39 -3.31
C ILE A 22 7.47 2.65 -2.68
N GLN A 23 6.88 3.80 -2.97
CA GLN A 23 7.36 5.10 -2.47
C GLN A 23 6.27 5.91 -1.71
N PRO A 24 5.43 5.30 -0.85
CA PRO A 24 4.45 6.06 -0.09
C PRO A 24 5.18 7.01 0.86
N VAL A 25 4.60 8.20 1.05
CA VAL A 25 5.03 9.14 2.07
C VAL A 25 3.92 9.27 3.10
N ASP A 26 4.29 9.32 4.36
CA ASP A 26 3.36 9.57 5.44
C ASP A 26 3.05 11.07 5.52
N ILE A 27 1.77 11.38 5.76
CA ILE A 27 1.31 12.76 5.77
C ILE A 27 2.07 13.63 6.77
N ARG A 28 2.55 13.07 7.89
CA ARG A 28 3.32 13.83 8.90
C ARG A 28 4.72 14.18 8.42
N ASP A 29 5.32 13.36 7.56
CA ASP A 29 6.62 13.70 6.93
C ASP A 29 6.43 14.80 5.89
N LEU A 30 5.38 14.69 5.07
CA LEU A 30 5.03 15.74 4.11
C LEU A 30 4.77 17.08 4.83
N THR A 31 4.00 17.06 5.91
CA THR A 31 3.71 18.26 6.70
C THR A 31 4.97 18.85 7.31
N ALA A 32 5.82 18.03 7.93
CA ALA A 32 7.08 18.50 8.52
C ALA A 32 8.01 19.12 7.46
N PHE A 33 8.15 18.46 6.30
CA PHE A 33 8.93 18.98 5.19
C PHE A 33 8.37 20.33 4.67
N THR A 34 7.05 20.42 4.52
CA THR A 34 6.38 21.63 4.05
C THR A 34 6.60 22.80 5.01
N LEU A 35 6.44 22.57 6.32
CA LEU A 35 6.67 23.59 7.35
C LEU A 35 8.14 24.03 7.38
N SER A 36 9.07 23.08 7.31
CA SER A 36 10.50 23.39 7.25
C SER A 36 10.88 24.23 6.02
N CYS A 37 10.26 23.97 4.86
CA CYS A 37 10.50 24.79 3.66
C CYS A 37 9.98 26.22 3.86
N LEU A 38 8.79 26.37 4.47
CA LEU A 38 8.21 27.69 4.76
C LEU A 38 9.08 28.48 5.74
N GLU A 39 9.56 27.86 6.82
CA GLU A 39 10.41 28.49 7.83
C GLU A 39 11.76 28.94 7.25
N GLN A 40 12.33 28.18 6.33
CA GLN A 40 13.63 28.45 5.72
C GLN A 40 13.54 29.33 4.46
N GLY A 41 12.32 29.65 3.99
CA GLY A 41 12.12 30.34 2.71
C GLY A 41 12.53 29.51 1.49
N THR A 42 12.59 28.18 1.62
CA THR A 42 12.89 27.26 0.51
C THR A 42 11.71 27.23 -0.46
N THR A 43 11.97 27.57 -1.72
CA THR A 43 10.97 27.59 -2.80
C THR A 43 11.36 26.64 -3.92
N GLY A 44 10.39 26.16 -4.68
CA GLY A 44 10.63 25.27 -5.83
C GLY A 44 9.52 24.26 -6.06
N THR A 45 9.76 23.35 -7.00
CA THR A 45 8.87 22.21 -7.29
C THR A 45 9.56 20.94 -6.83
N PHE A 46 8.87 20.16 -6.00
CA PHE A 46 9.40 18.94 -5.40
C PHE A 46 8.44 17.78 -5.62
N ASN A 47 8.97 16.64 -6.07
CA ASN A 47 8.27 15.36 -5.90
C ASN A 47 8.53 14.87 -4.47
N VAL A 48 7.46 14.70 -3.69
CA VAL A 48 7.57 14.24 -2.30
C VAL A 48 7.14 12.80 -2.20
N THR A 49 8.10 11.90 -2.35
CA THR A 49 7.93 10.45 -2.22
C THR A 49 9.09 9.85 -1.44
N ALA A 50 8.86 8.72 -0.77
CA ALA A 50 9.96 8.02 -0.11
C ALA A 50 11.04 7.57 -1.12
N PRO A 51 12.31 7.42 -0.70
CA PRO A 51 13.37 6.87 -1.55
C PRO A 51 13.00 5.49 -2.11
N LYS A 52 13.44 5.15 -3.32
CA LYS A 52 13.11 3.87 -4.00
C LYS A 52 13.47 2.63 -3.20
N SER A 53 14.53 2.70 -2.39
CA SER A 53 14.98 1.61 -1.51
C SER A 53 14.33 1.60 -0.13
N ARG A 54 13.37 2.49 0.15
CA ARG A 54 12.83 2.66 1.50
C ARG A 54 11.86 1.55 1.91
N ALA A 55 11.09 1.01 0.98
CA ALA A 55 10.09 -0.01 1.26
C ALA A 55 9.68 -0.80 0.02
N THR A 56 9.20 -2.01 0.27
CA THR A 56 8.55 -2.90 -0.70
C THR A 56 7.10 -3.15 -0.32
N PHE A 57 6.30 -3.64 -1.28
CA PHE A 57 4.92 -4.04 -1.03
C PHE A 57 4.83 -5.16 0.02
N GLY A 58 5.80 -6.08 0.02
CA GLY A 58 5.92 -7.16 1.02
C GLY A 58 6.12 -6.61 2.42
N GLU A 59 7.12 -5.75 2.62
CA GLU A 59 7.39 -5.13 3.93
C GLU A 59 6.18 -4.35 4.47
N MET A 60 5.42 -3.69 3.59
CA MET A 60 4.18 -3.01 3.99
C MET A 60 3.13 -4.01 4.49
N LEU A 61 2.88 -5.10 3.77
CA LEU A 61 1.89 -6.10 4.18
C LEU A 61 2.31 -6.87 5.44
N ASP A 62 3.59 -7.15 5.60
CA ASP A 62 4.15 -7.78 6.81
C ASP A 62 4.06 -6.85 8.03
N ALA A 63 4.29 -5.55 7.84
CA ALA A 63 4.04 -4.56 8.88
C ALA A 63 2.54 -4.54 9.27
N CYS A 64 1.63 -4.61 8.30
CA CYS A 64 0.18 -4.67 8.57
C CYS A 64 -0.18 -5.92 9.37
N LYS A 65 0.37 -7.08 9.01
CA LYS A 65 0.16 -8.33 9.76
C LYS A 65 0.66 -8.21 11.19
N THR A 66 1.87 -7.67 11.37
CA THR A 66 2.48 -7.48 12.70
C THR A 66 1.61 -6.62 13.60
N VAL A 67 1.20 -5.43 13.14
CA VAL A 67 0.46 -4.48 14.00
C VAL A 67 -0.97 -4.95 14.31
N THR A 68 -1.55 -5.76 13.43
CA THR A 68 -2.89 -6.35 13.63
C THR A 68 -2.86 -7.71 14.32
N SER A 69 -1.66 -8.23 14.65
CA SER A 69 -1.47 -9.61 15.14
C SER A 69 -2.16 -10.66 14.25
N SER A 70 -2.18 -10.42 12.94
CA SER A 70 -2.90 -11.26 11.99
C SER A 70 -2.09 -12.49 11.60
N ALA A 71 -2.70 -13.67 11.76
CA ALA A 71 -2.18 -14.94 11.28
C ALA A 71 -2.41 -15.18 9.77
N ALA A 72 -2.83 -14.14 9.01
CA ALA A 72 -3.17 -14.30 7.61
C ALA A 72 -1.96 -14.71 6.74
N GLU A 73 -2.21 -15.60 5.78
CA GLU A 73 -1.23 -16.02 4.79
C GLU A 73 -1.34 -15.15 3.54
N LEU A 74 -0.24 -14.50 3.15
CA LEU A 74 -0.19 -13.71 1.93
C LEU A 74 -0.09 -14.64 0.71
N THR A 75 -1.11 -14.62 -0.14
CA THR A 75 -1.06 -15.25 -1.47
C THR A 75 -0.70 -14.19 -2.50
N TRP A 76 0.53 -14.25 -3.01
CA TRP A 76 0.99 -13.38 -4.08
C TRP A 76 0.38 -13.82 -5.42
N VAL A 77 -0.28 -12.88 -6.10
CA VAL A 77 -1.00 -13.08 -7.37
C VAL A 77 -0.41 -12.15 -8.42
N ASP A 78 -0.07 -12.71 -9.58
CA ASP A 78 0.63 -11.98 -10.63
C ASP A 78 -0.15 -10.76 -11.14
N ASP A 79 0.59 -9.68 -11.43
CA ASP A 79 0.04 -8.44 -11.98
C ASP A 79 -0.80 -8.70 -13.24
N ALA A 80 -0.34 -9.58 -14.14
CA ALA A 80 -1.01 -9.92 -15.38
C ALA A 80 -2.34 -10.64 -15.14
N PHE A 81 -2.39 -11.56 -14.18
CA PHE A 81 -3.62 -12.26 -13.80
C PHE A 81 -4.65 -11.30 -13.23
N LEU A 82 -4.24 -10.41 -12.33
CA LEU A 82 -5.15 -9.43 -11.74
C LEU A 82 -5.74 -8.49 -12.81
N VAL A 83 -4.94 -8.11 -13.81
CA VAL A 83 -5.41 -7.32 -14.96
C VAL A 83 -6.37 -8.12 -15.85
N GLU A 84 -6.05 -9.38 -16.16
CA GLU A 84 -6.90 -10.28 -16.96
C GLU A 84 -8.27 -10.51 -16.28
N HIS A 85 -8.32 -10.48 -14.96
CA HIS A 85 -9.54 -10.59 -14.16
C HIS A 85 -10.14 -9.22 -13.79
N ASP A 86 -9.90 -8.17 -14.58
CA ASP A 86 -10.53 -6.85 -14.45
C ASP A 86 -10.37 -6.18 -13.06
N VAL A 87 -9.31 -6.52 -12.31
CA VAL A 87 -9.06 -5.85 -11.02
C VAL A 87 -8.59 -4.43 -11.29
N ARG A 88 -9.34 -3.46 -10.77
CA ARG A 88 -9.10 -2.03 -11.00
C ARG A 88 -7.93 -1.54 -10.15
N GLN A 89 -6.88 -1.10 -10.85
CA GLN A 89 -5.67 -0.52 -10.25
C GLN A 89 -6.01 0.69 -9.37
N TRP A 90 -5.29 0.85 -8.26
CA TRP A 90 -5.46 1.90 -7.24
C TRP A 90 -6.76 1.87 -6.42
N THR A 91 -7.90 1.52 -7.04
CA THR A 91 -9.21 1.57 -6.38
C THR A 91 -9.52 0.30 -5.62
N GLU A 92 -9.26 -0.88 -6.19
CA GLU A 92 -9.64 -2.17 -5.59
C GLU A 92 -8.54 -2.79 -4.75
N ILE A 93 -7.29 -2.59 -5.15
CA ILE A 93 -6.12 -2.92 -4.34
C ILE A 93 -5.33 -1.63 -4.09
N PRO A 94 -5.28 -1.14 -2.83
CA PRO A 94 -4.57 0.10 -2.51
C PRO A 94 -3.10 0.04 -2.94
N LEU A 95 -2.60 1.14 -3.49
CA LEU A 95 -1.20 1.32 -3.92
C LEU A 95 -0.74 0.39 -5.06
N TRP A 96 -1.61 -0.46 -5.59
CA TRP A 96 -1.24 -1.37 -6.66
C TRP A 96 -1.49 -0.74 -8.04
N ARG A 97 -0.42 -0.70 -8.85
CA ARG A 97 -0.47 -0.46 -10.30
C ARG A 97 0.59 -1.28 -11.03
N THR A 98 0.38 -1.50 -12.32
CA THR A 98 1.26 -2.30 -13.18
C THR A 98 2.25 -1.50 -14.04
N PRO A 99 2.02 -0.23 -14.42
CA PRO A 99 3.01 0.52 -15.20
C PRO A 99 4.32 0.72 -14.45
N LEU A 100 5.43 0.42 -15.12
CA LEU A 100 6.79 0.44 -14.56
C LEU A 100 7.17 1.77 -13.90
N GLY A 101 6.67 2.89 -14.42
CA GLY A 101 6.94 4.23 -13.91
C GLY A 101 6.24 4.58 -12.59
N THR A 102 5.27 3.78 -12.12
CA THR A 102 4.44 4.14 -10.96
C THR A 102 5.25 4.44 -9.70
N TRP A 103 6.27 3.61 -9.44
CA TRP A 103 7.13 3.71 -8.25
C TRP A 103 8.57 4.06 -8.63
N GLN A 104 8.73 4.83 -9.71
CA GLN A 104 10.02 5.30 -10.20
C GLN A 104 10.12 6.83 -10.13
N VAL A 105 9.58 7.43 -9.07
CA VAL A 105 9.58 8.87 -8.85
C VAL A 105 10.93 9.31 -8.29
N ASP A 106 11.51 10.34 -8.90
CA ASP A 106 12.72 10.98 -8.40
C ASP A 106 12.35 12.07 -7.38
N SER A 107 12.74 11.84 -6.11
CA SER A 107 12.58 12.77 -5.00
C SER A 107 13.92 13.34 -4.51
N ALA A 108 15.00 13.24 -5.29
CA ALA A 108 16.33 13.72 -4.90
C ALA A 108 16.34 15.20 -4.49
N ALA A 109 15.61 16.05 -5.21
CA ALA A 109 15.49 17.48 -4.86
C ALA A 109 14.82 17.69 -3.49
N ALA A 110 13.78 16.93 -3.17
CA ALA A 110 13.10 17.02 -1.87
C ALA A 110 14.01 16.52 -0.74
N LEU A 111 14.72 15.41 -0.97
CA LEU A 111 15.69 14.86 -0.01
C LEU A 111 16.83 15.83 0.27
N ALA A 112 17.38 16.47 -0.77
CA ALA A 112 18.40 17.50 -0.64
C ALA A 112 17.88 18.74 0.11
N ALA A 113 16.60 19.06 -0.03
CA ALA A 113 15.92 20.13 0.70
C ALA A 113 15.48 19.74 2.12
N GLY A 114 15.84 18.54 2.62
CA GLY A 114 15.60 18.12 4.00
C GLY A 114 14.37 17.22 4.22
N LEU A 115 13.77 16.65 3.16
CA LEU A 115 12.73 15.64 3.32
C LEU A 115 13.28 14.42 4.09
N VAL A 116 12.66 14.11 5.23
CA VAL A 116 12.90 12.87 5.98
C VAL A 116 11.66 12.01 5.89
N CYS A 117 11.83 10.75 5.46
CA CYS A 117 10.74 9.78 5.41
C CYS A 117 10.94 8.70 6.47
N ARG A 118 9.95 8.51 7.34
CA ARG A 118 9.90 7.42 8.31
C ARG A 118 9.80 6.06 7.61
N SER A 119 10.03 4.99 8.37
CA SER A 119 9.87 3.63 7.84
C SER A 119 8.39 3.33 7.55
N ILE A 120 8.14 2.46 6.57
CA ILE A 120 6.78 2.01 6.26
C ILE A 120 6.11 1.35 7.47
N ALA A 121 6.89 0.64 8.30
CA ALA A 121 6.40 0.03 9.54
C ALA A 121 5.89 1.07 10.55
N ALA A 122 6.57 2.22 10.68
CA ALA A 122 6.12 3.30 11.55
C ALA A 122 4.80 3.92 11.04
N THR A 123 4.69 4.15 9.73
CA THR A 123 3.45 4.63 9.09
C THR A 123 2.30 3.67 9.31
N VAL A 124 2.51 2.37 9.08
CA VAL A 124 1.48 1.34 9.26
C VAL A 124 1.02 1.26 10.72
N ARG A 125 1.97 1.22 11.67
CA ARG A 125 1.66 1.20 13.10
C ARG A 125 0.83 2.40 13.52
N ASP A 126 1.27 3.60 13.18
CA ASP A 126 0.59 4.82 13.63
C ASP A 126 -0.76 5.00 12.93
N THR A 127 -0.88 4.57 11.66
CA THR A 127 -2.17 4.53 10.95
C THR A 127 -3.13 3.54 11.60
N HIS A 128 -2.64 2.37 12.01
CA HIS A 128 -3.45 1.38 12.71
C HIS A 128 -3.90 1.88 14.09
N LEU A 129 -3.01 2.53 14.84
CA LEU A 129 -3.35 3.17 16.12
C LEU A 129 -4.45 4.20 15.93
N TRP A 130 -4.27 5.14 14.99
CA TRP A 130 -5.27 6.16 14.68
C TRP A 130 -6.62 5.57 14.28
N LEU A 131 -6.63 4.54 13.41
CA LEU A 131 -7.85 3.85 13.01
C LEU A 131 -8.55 3.18 14.20
N THR A 132 -7.80 2.63 15.15
CA THR A 132 -8.35 1.94 16.32
C THR A 132 -8.94 2.94 17.31
N GLU A 133 -8.22 4.04 17.58
CA GLU A 133 -8.65 5.10 18.49
C GLU A 133 -9.87 5.86 17.97
N THR A 134 -10.00 6.04 16.65
CA THR A 134 -11.11 6.76 16.03
C THR A 134 -12.34 5.89 15.73
N GLY A 135 -12.30 4.60 16.09
CA GLY A 135 -13.41 3.67 15.84
C GLY A 135 -13.53 3.20 14.39
N GLY A 136 -12.46 3.34 13.61
CA GLY A 136 -12.34 2.86 12.23
C GLY A 136 -12.19 3.98 11.20
N PRO A 137 -12.16 3.63 9.91
CA PRO A 137 -12.03 4.62 8.84
C PRO A 137 -13.24 5.55 8.84
N LEU A 138 -12.98 6.86 8.75
CA LEU A 138 -14.02 7.88 8.60
C LEU A 138 -14.87 7.61 7.36
N ALA A 139 -16.19 7.70 7.53
CA ALA A 139 -17.13 7.59 6.43
C ALA A 139 -16.91 8.74 5.44
N TYR A 140 -16.60 8.40 4.20
CA TYR A 140 -16.54 9.36 3.10
C TYR A 140 -17.27 8.79 1.89
N GLY A 141 -17.93 9.66 1.11
CA GLY A 141 -18.89 9.24 0.07
C GLY A 141 -18.34 8.27 -0.98
N ARG A 142 -17.01 8.23 -1.18
CA ARG A 142 -16.37 7.30 -2.13
C ARG A 142 -15.91 5.96 -1.54
N GLN A 143 -16.10 5.73 -0.25
CA GLN A 143 -15.63 4.50 0.42
C GLN A 143 -16.18 3.21 -0.19
N ALA A 144 -17.41 3.24 -0.71
CA ALA A 144 -18.04 2.09 -1.36
C ALA A 144 -17.37 1.65 -2.68
N HIS A 145 -16.57 2.52 -3.30
CA HIS A 145 -15.87 2.23 -4.55
C HIS A 145 -14.46 1.68 -4.35
N HIS A 146 -14.03 1.51 -3.09
CA HIS A 146 -12.69 1.06 -2.74
C HIS A 146 -12.67 -0.35 -2.16
N GLY A 147 -11.65 -1.12 -2.54
CA GLY A 147 -11.47 -2.49 -2.07
C GLY A 147 -12.24 -3.53 -2.89
N LEU A 148 -11.78 -4.77 -2.81
CA LEU A 148 -12.50 -5.94 -3.33
C LEU A 148 -13.53 -6.42 -2.30
N SER A 149 -14.64 -7.00 -2.76
CA SER A 149 -15.53 -7.75 -1.87
C SER A 149 -14.87 -9.06 -1.45
N SER A 150 -15.22 -9.59 -0.27
CA SER A 150 -14.69 -10.89 0.19
C SER A 150 -15.02 -12.02 -0.80
N GLU A 151 -16.19 -11.95 -1.45
CA GLU A 151 -16.56 -12.88 -2.52
C GLU A 151 -15.63 -12.77 -3.73
N ARG A 152 -15.34 -11.55 -4.18
CA ARG A 152 -14.43 -11.33 -5.31
C ARG A 152 -13.01 -11.79 -4.99
N VAL A 153 -12.52 -11.55 -3.79
CA VAL A 153 -11.21 -12.04 -3.32
C VAL A 153 -11.17 -13.57 -3.38
N ARG A 154 -12.18 -14.26 -2.86
CA ARG A 154 -12.25 -15.72 -2.91
C ARG A 154 -12.27 -16.25 -4.33
N GLN A 155 -13.09 -15.69 -5.23
CA GLN A 155 -13.13 -16.07 -6.64
C GLN A 155 -11.75 -15.92 -7.32
N LEU A 156 -11.03 -14.82 -7.04
CA LEU A 156 -9.70 -14.59 -7.59
C LEU A 156 -8.68 -15.60 -7.06
N LEU A 157 -8.72 -15.92 -5.77
CA LEU A 157 -7.82 -16.90 -5.16
C LEU A 157 -8.08 -18.32 -5.69
N ASP A 158 -9.35 -18.71 -5.83
CA ASP A 158 -9.73 -20.03 -6.38
C ASP A 158 -9.26 -20.17 -7.84
N ALA A 159 -9.50 -19.15 -8.66
CA ALA A 159 -9.04 -19.12 -10.05
C ALA A 159 -7.50 -19.10 -10.16
N TRP A 160 -6.83 -18.40 -9.25
CA TRP A 160 -5.37 -18.38 -9.18
C TRP A 160 -4.78 -19.76 -8.88
N ASP A 161 -5.37 -20.50 -7.94
CA ASP A 161 -4.93 -21.85 -7.60
C ASP A 161 -5.10 -22.81 -8.79
N GLN A 162 -6.23 -22.72 -9.50
CA GLN A 162 -6.46 -23.50 -10.72
C GLN A 162 -5.41 -23.21 -11.80
N ARG A 163 -5.08 -21.93 -12.03
CA ARG A 163 -4.04 -21.54 -12.99
C ARG A 163 -2.66 -22.06 -12.61
N ARG A 164 -2.32 -22.06 -11.31
CA ARG A 164 -1.04 -22.60 -10.85
C ARG A 164 -0.95 -24.12 -10.98
N GLN A 165 -2.08 -24.83 -10.89
CA GLN A 165 -2.13 -26.28 -11.10
C GLN A 165 -2.00 -26.65 -12.57
N SER A 166 -2.58 -25.88 -13.49
CA SER A 166 -2.47 -26.15 -14.94
C SER A 166 -1.08 -25.83 -15.53
N LEU A 167 -0.25 -25.08 -14.81
CA LEU A 167 1.13 -24.76 -15.19
C LEU A 167 2.17 -25.72 -14.59
N ARG A 168 1.75 -26.71 -13.80
CA ARG A 168 2.59 -27.76 -13.22
C ARG A 168 2.50 -29.04 -14.04
#